data_AF-A0A161JL03-F1
#
_entry.id   AF-A0A161JL03-F1
#
_cell.length_a   1.000
_cell.length_b   1.000
_cell.length_c   1.000
_cell.angle_alpha   90.00
_cell.angle_beta   90.00
_cell.angle_gamma   90.00
#
_symmetry.space_group_name_H-M   'P 1'
#
loop_
_entity.id
_entity.type
_entity.pdbx_description
1 polymer ?
#
loop_
_entity_poly.entity_id
_entity_poly.type
_entity_poly.pdbx_seq_one_letter_code
_entity_poly.pdbx_strand_id
1 'polypeptide(L)'
;MAEDETVDPARAVEVRLRARLAVVERAAWFGFLQAMRDRPGETRAFIDAERARCRDGFGSGAWARDLTAAERALLGSEVDAGLAQLVEDARAEIGDGT
;
A
#
# COMPACT_ATOMS: atom_id res chain seq x y z
N MET A 1 15.08 -28.52 -25.07
CA MET A 1 16.06 -27.56 -25.63
C MET A 1 16.11 -26.39 -24.66
N ALA A 2 17.31 -26.02 -24.23
CA ALA A 2 17.53 -25.14 -23.08
C ALA A 2 16.99 -23.72 -23.33
N GLU A 3 16.01 -23.30 -22.54
CA GLU A 3 15.71 -21.88 -22.31
C GLU A 3 16.84 -21.31 -21.44
N ASP A 4 18.00 -21.09 -22.04
CA ASP A 4 18.99 -20.17 -21.50
C ASP A 4 18.50 -18.73 -21.81
N GLU A 5 17.30 -18.40 -21.30
CA GLU A 5 16.68 -17.09 -21.46
C GLU A 5 17.23 -16.16 -20.38
N THR A 6 18.45 -15.68 -20.60
CA THR A 6 18.98 -14.57 -19.82
C THR A 6 18.01 -13.39 -19.89
N VAL A 7 17.54 -12.92 -18.74
CA VAL A 7 16.65 -11.75 -18.67
C VAL A 7 17.34 -10.56 -19.31
N ASP A 8 16.71 -9.95 -20.31
CA ASP A 8 17.17 -8.71 -20.94
C ASP A 8 17.61 -7.69 -19.87
N PRO A 9 18.82 -7.12 -19.96
CA PRO A 9 19.34 -6.18 -18.97
C PRO A 9 18.39 -5.00 -18.66
N ALA A 10 17.65 -4.49 -19.65
CA ALA A 10 16.68 -3.42 -19.42
C ALA A 10 15.47 -3.93 -18.61
N ARG A 11 14.93 -5.10 -18.97
CA ARG A 11 13.88 -5.78 -18.19
C ARG A 11 14.33 -6.14 -16.78
N ALA A 12 15.59 -6.49 -16.57
CA ALA A 12 16.13 -6.86 -15.26
C ALA A 12 16.05 -5.70 -14.25
N VAL A 13 16.14 -4.44 -14.69
CA VAL A 13 15.98 -3.27 -13.81
C VAL A 13 14.56 -3.19 -13.26
N GLU A 14 13.56 -3.35 -14.12
CA GLU A 14 12.15 -3.33 -13.74
C GLU A 14 11.80 -4.49 -12.81
N VAL A 15 12.29 -5.70 -13.12
CA VAL A 15 12.10 -6.88 -12.27
C VAL A 15 12.69 -6.66 -10.88
N ARG A 16 13.89 -6.07 -10.79
CA ARG A 16 14.52 -5.74 -9.50
C ARG A 16 13.74 -4.66 -8.74
N LEU A 17 13.18 -3.67 -9.43
CA LEU A 17 12.33 -2.67 -8.79
C LEU A 17 11.05 -3.32 -8.22
N ARG A 18 10.38 -4.17 -9.00
CA ARG A 18 9.21 -4.93 -8.54
C ARG A 18 9.54 -5.82 -7.34
N ALA A 19 10.68 -6.52 -7.37
CA ALA A 19 11.11 -7.34 -6.25
C ALA A 19 11.31 -6.49 -4.98
N ARG A 20 11.88 -5.29 -5.09
CA ARG A 20 12.05 -4.38 -3.96
C ARG A 20 10.70 -3.88 -3.41
N LEU A 21 9.76 -3.52 -4.29
CA LEU A 21 8.41 -3.14 -3.89
C LEU A 21 7.71 -4.29 -3.16
N ALA A 22 7.75 -5.50 -3.72
CA ALA A 22 7.15 -6.68 -3.11
C ALA A 22 7.72 -6.99 -1.72
N VAL A 23 9.04 -6.80 -1.51
CA VAL A 23 9.68 -6.96 -0.20
C VAL A 23 9.13 -5.95 0.80
N VAL A 24 9.04 -4.68 0.42
CA VAL A 24 8.50 -3.61 1.30
C VAL A 24 7.03 -3.88 1.61
N GLU A 25 6.23 -4.23 0.61
CA GLU A 25 4.81 -4.57 0.77
C GLU A 25 4.62 -5.75 1.73
N ARG A 26 5.41 -6.84 1.60
CA ARG A 26 5.31 -7.97 2.51
C ARG A 26 5.75 -7.63 3.93
N ALA A 27 6.82 -6.85 4.10
CA ALA A 27 7.26 -6.41 5.41
C ALA A 27 6.21 -5.54 6.11
N ALA A 28 5.63 -4.57 5.38
CA ALA A 28 4.53 -3.74 5.87
C ALA A 28 3.29 -4.58 6.21
N TRP A 29 2.95 -5.55 5.36
CA TRP A 29 1.82 -6.45 5.58
C TRP A 29 1.97 -7.28 6.86
N PHE A 30 3.13 -7.86 7.11
CA PHE A 30 3.37 -8.63 8.34
C PHE A 30 3.23 -7.76 9.59
N GLY A 31 3.80 -6.55 9.57
CA GLY A 31 3.65 -5.59 10.67
C GLY A 31 2.20 -5.17 10.88
N PHE A 32 1.47 -4.92 9.79
CA PHE A 32 0.05 -4.55 9.85
C PHE A 32 -0.82 -5.66 10.42
N LEU A 33 -0.66 -6.90 9.95
CA LEU A 33 -1.38 -8.05 10.50
C LEU A 33 -1.10 -8.25 11.98
N GLN A 34 0.16 -8.10 12.41
CA GLN A 34 0.50 -8.18 13.83
C GLN A 34 -0.20 -7.09 14.64
N ALA A 35 -0.18 -5.84 14.16
CA ALA A 35 -0.88 -4.73 14.82
C ALA A 35 -2.41 -4.95 14.88
N MET A 36 -3.00 -5.48 13.81
CA MET A 36 -4.42 -5.84 13.76
C MET A 36 -4.78 -6.98 14.73
N ARG A 37 -3.89 -7.95 14.95
CA ARG A 37 -4.10 -9.01 15.95
C ARG A 37 -3.98 -8.48 17.38
N ASP A 38 -2.96 -7.66 17.65
CA ASP A 38 -2.67 -7.20 19.02
C ASP A 38 -3.63 -6.08 19.47
N ARG A 39 -3.93 -5.14 18.56
CA ARG A 39 -4.70 -3.92 18.85
C ARG A 39 -5.60 -3.55 17.66
N PRO A 40 -6.64 -4.34 17.35
CA PRO A 40 -7.49 -4.14 16.17
C PRO A 40 -8.21 -2.79 16.17
N GLY A 41 -8.71 -2.33 17.33
CA GLY A 41 -9.43 -1.06 17.44
C GLY A 41 -8.55 0.15 17.17
N GLU A 42 -7.39 0.23 17.83
CA GLU A 42 -6.43 1.34 17.65
C GLU A 42 -5.86 1.37 16.23
N THR A 43 -5.52 0.19 15.69
CA THR A 43 -4.98 0.09 14.33
C THR A 43 -5.99 0.57 13.30
N ARG A 44 -7.27 0.18 13.41
CA ARG A 44 -8.34 0.69 12.53
C ARG A 44 -8.53 2.19 12.66
N ALA A 45 -8.54 2.72 13.88
CA ALA A 45 -8.68 4.17 14.09
C ALA A 45 -7.53 4.95 13.44
N PHE A 46 -6.30 4.41 13.46
CA PHE A 46 -5.16 5.02 12.78
C PHE A 46 -5.35 5.03 11.25
N ILE A 47 -5.78 3.90 10.67
CA ILE A 47 -6.08 3.81 9.23
C ILE A 47 -7.18 4.78 8.84
N ASP A 48 -8.28 4.87 9.59
CA ASP A 48 -9.37 5.81 9.31
C ASP A 48 -8.92 7.28 9.39
N ALA A 49 -8.00 7.61 10.29
CA ALA A 49 -7.41 8.95 10.36
C ALA A 49 -6.49 9.25 9.16
N GLU A 50 -5.74 8.27 8.63
CA GLU A 50 -4.99 8.43 7.37
C GLU A 50 -5.94 8.58 6.18
N ARG A 51 -7.00 7.79 6.13
CA ARG A 51 -8.05 7.89 5.10
C ARG A 51 -8.72 9.26 5.08
N ALA A 52 -9.02 9.83 6.25
CA ALA A 52 -9.53 11.19 6.36
C ALA A 52 -8.54 12.22 5.77
N ARG A 53 -7.25 12.09 6.09
CA ARG A 53 -6.19 12.95 5.51
C ARG A 53 -6.05 12.80 3.99
N CYS A 54 -6.28 11.61 3.45
CA CYS A 54 -6.29 11.38 2.00
C CYS A 54 -7.42 12.17 1.32
N ARG A 55 -8.61 12.22 1.95
CA ARG A 55 -9.77 13.00 1.45
C ARG A 55 -9.61 14.50 1.60
N ASP A 56 -8.98 14.96 2.68
CA ASP A 56 -8.71 16.38 2.92
C ASP A 56 -7.61 16.94 2.01
N GLY A 57 -6.93 16.06 1.24
CA GLY A 57 -5.85 16.38 0.34
C GLY A 57 -4.53 16.41 1.10
N PHE A 58 -3.74 15.34 0.96
CA PHE A 58 -2.42 15.13 1.57
C PHE A 58 -1.76 16.42 2.05
N GLY A 59 -2.02 16.73 3.33
CA GLY A 59 -1.73 18.02 3.94
C GLY A 59 -0.25 18.19 4.25
N SER A 60 0.59 18.27 3.23
CA SER A 60 1.83 19.03 3.27
C SER A 60 2.31 19.17 1.83
N GLY A 61 2.65 20.39 1.43
CA GLY A 61 3.28 20.64 0.14
C GLY A 61 4.67 20.01 0.00
N ALA A 62 5.02 18.95 0.73
CA ALA A 62 6.25 18.16 0.60
C ALA A 62 6.08 16.94 -0.32
N TRP A 63 4.88 16.38 -0.41
CA TRP A 63 4.59 15.17 -1.18
C TRP A 63 3.80 15.50 -2.46
N ALA A 64 4.04 14.75 -3.54
CA ALA A 64 3.36 14.94 -4.83
C ALA A 64 3.39 16.40 -5.36
N ARG A 65 4.55 17.07 -5.24
CA ARG A 65 4.75 18.45 -5.69
C ARG A 65 4.68 18.59 -7.21
N ASP A 66 5.06 17.53 -7.90
CA ASP A 66 5.07 17.37 -9.35
C ASP A 66 3.66 17.19 -9.93
N LEU A 67 2.68 16.82 -9.09
CA LEU A 67 1.31 16.56 -9.52
C LEU A 67 0.45 17.84 -9.54
N THR A 68 -0.44 17.91 -10.52
CA THR A 68 -1.54 18.87 -10.58
C THR A 68 -2.55 18.64 -9.45
N ALA A 69 -3.46 19.61 -9.25
CA ALA A 69 -4.52 19.46 -8.25
C ALA A 69 -5.43 18.26 -8.53
N ALA A 70 -5.75 17.99 -9.80
CA ALA A 70 -6.59 16.87 -10.20
C ALA A 70 -5.88 15.52 -9.95
N GLU A 71 -4.60 15.41 -10.29
CA GLU A 71 -3.79 14.21 -10.04
C GLU A 71 -3.61 13.94 -8.54
N ARG A 72 -3.43 14.98 -7.72
CA ARG A 72 -3.41 14.83 -6.26
C ARG A 72 -4.74 14.36 -5.69
N ALA A 73 -5.85 14.85 -6.23
CA ALA A 73 -7.17 14.39 -5.83
C ALA A 73 -7.38 12.90 -6.18
N LEU A 74 -6.99 12.50 -7.39
CA LEU A 74 -7.01 11.09 -7.81
C LEU A 74 -6.12 10.22 -6.92
N LEU A 75 -4.88 10.66 -6.66
CA LEU A 75 -3.97 9.97 -5.74
C LEU A 75 -4.60 9.81 -4.34
N GLY A 76 -5.28 10.85 -3.84
CA GLY A 76 -6.05 10.81 -2.59
C GLY A 76 -7.11 9.72 -2.58
N SER A 77 -7.93 9.66 -3.64
CA SER A 77 -8.99 8.65 -3.73
C SER A 77 -8.45 7.23 -3.85
N GLU A 78 -7.38 7.03 -4.62
CA GLU A 78 -6.77 5.70 -4.80
C GLU A 78 -6.16 5.20 -3.48
N VAL A 79 -5.49 6.07 -2.72
CA VAL A 79 -4.92 5.71 -1.42
C VAL A 79 -6.03 5.44 -0.38
N ASP A 80 -7.10 6.25 -0.34
CA ASP A 80 -8.24 6.00 0.55
C ASP A 80 -8.89 4.64 0.26
N ALA A 81 -9.15 4.34 -1.02
CA ALA A 81 -9.70 3.06 -1.45
C ALA A 81 -8.77 1.88 -1.09
N GLY A 82 -7.47 2.01 -1.33
CA GLY A 82 -6.48 1.01 -0.97
C GLY A 82 -6.39 0.75 0.53
N LEU A 83 -6.43 1.81 1.35
CA LEU A 83 -6.44 1.68 2.82
C LEU A 83 -7.72 1.02 3.33
N ALA A 84 -8.87 1.29 2.72
CA ALA A 84 -10.12 0.61 3.05
C ALA A 84 -10.03 -0.89 2.74
N GLN A 85 -9.55 -1.25 1.55
CA GLN A 85 -9.39 -2.65 1.15
C GLN A 85 -8.37 -3.39 2.03
N LEU A 86 -7.27 -2.73 2.40
CA LEU A 86 -6.23 -3.30 3.26
C LEU A 86 -6.79 -3.82 4.61
N VAL A 87 -7.76 -3.10 5.19
CA VAL A 87 -8.41 -3.52 6.44
C VAL A 87 -9.25 -4.77 6.21
N GLU A 88 -10.02 -4.83 5.13
CA GLU A 88 -10.83 -6.01 4.81
C GLU A 88 -9.97 -7.25 4.52
N ASP A 89 -8.89 -7.08 3.77
CA ASP A 89 -7.93 -8.16 3.52
C ASP A 89 -7.33 -8.70 4.82
N ALA A 90 -7.02 -7.81 5.78
CA ALA A 90 -6.45 -8.23 7.05
C ALA A 90 -7.47 -8.97 7.92
N ARG A 91 -8.74 -8.54 7.91
CA ARG A 91 -9.82 -9.25 8.60
C ARG A 91 -10.01 -10.65 8.04
N ALA A 92 -10.00 -10.79 6.71
CA ALA A 92 -10.08 -12.09 6.04
C ALA A 92 -8.91 -13.00 6.42
N GLU A 93 -7.68 -12.48 6.39
CA GLU A 93 -6.47 -13.24 6.72
C GLU A 93 -6.40 -13.67 8.20
N ILE A 94 -6.89 -12.83 9.12
CA ILE A 94 -6.91 -13.16 10.55
C ILE A 94 -8.02 -14.16 10.89
N GLY A 95 -9.02 -14.32 10.02
CA GLY A 95 -10.20 -15.15 10.28
C GLY A 95 -11.25 -14.43 11.14
N ASP A 96 -11.25 -13.10 11.14
CA ASP A 96 -12.13 -12.24 11.98
C ASP A 96 -13.53 -12.06 11.33
N GLY A 97 -14.04 -13.16 10.75
CA GLY A 97 -15.26 -13.22 9.95
C GLY A 97 -15.94 -14.58 10.04
N THR A 98 -16.59 -14.84 11.18
CA THR A 98 -17.86 -15.57 11.25
C THR A 98 -18.85 -14.73 12.05
#